data_AF-W4M2L1-F1
#
_entry.id   AF-W4M2L1-F1
#
_cell.length_a   1.000
_cell.length_b   1.000
_cell.length_c   1.000
_cell.angle_alpha   90.00
_cell.angle_beta   90.00
_cell.angle_gamma   90.00
#
_symmetry.space_group_name_H-M   'P 1'
#
loop_
_entity.id
_entity.type
_entity.pdbx_description
1 polymer ?
#
loop_
_entity_poly.entity_id
_entity_poly.type
_entity_poly.pdbx_seq_one_letter_code
_entity_poly.pdbx_strand_id
1 'polypeptide(L)'
;MLDDFPHNPPSDLPPFNQHGVLPPGDYAPDRASFEDRFANHNSSGERRDIYDGWNRHRRALVQSGLKGTAKQLLNGSFTTAKDMPGDLDLAVEVPIDGDITQQFPPPELAPVEALLRGDEMKTEYHCDAYPIYNLPLTMTIMKL
;
A
#
# COMPACT_ATOMS: atom_id res chain seq x y z
N MET A 1 -5.67 -16.79 -15.87
CA MET A 1 -5.63 -15.48 -15.20
C MET A 1 -6.28 -15.67 -13.86
N LEU A 2 -5.58 -15.40 -12.78
CA LEU A 2 -6.22 -15.22 -11.49
C LEU A 2 -6.95 -13.88 -11.58
N ASP A 3 -8.27 -13.94 -11.70
CA ASP A 3 -9.20 -12.80 -11.76
C ASP A 3 -9.46 -12.28 -10.32
N ASP A 4 -8.44 -12.38 -9.46
CA ASP A 4 -8.56 -12.32 -8.00
C ASP A 4 -8.67 -10.89 -7.47
N PHE A 5 -8.42 -9.89 -8.32
CA PHE A 5 -8.63 -8.50 -7.96
C PHE A 5 -9.97 -8.03 -8.53
N PRO A 6 -10.91 -7.58 -7.69
CA PRO A 6 -12.16 -7.05 -8.18
C PRO A 6 -11.87 -5.85 -9.09
N HIS A 7 -12.42 -5.87 -10.31
CA HIS A 7 -12.29 -4.76 -11.25
C HIS A 7 -12.94 -3.47 -10.73
N ASN A 8 -13.92 -3.60 -9.82
CA ASN A 8 -14.62 -2.52 -9.12
C ASN A 8 -14.92 -2.91 -7.67
N PRO A 9 -13.97 -2.79 -6.74
CA PRO A 9 -14.25 -2.97 -5.32
C PRO A 9 -15.31 -1.98 -4.84
N PRO A 10 -16.13 -2.34 -3.84
CA PRO A 10 -17.11 -1.43 -3.26
C PRO A 10 -16.42 -0.20 -2.64
N SER A 11 -17.05 0.96 -2.79
CA SER A 11 -16.61 2.21 -2.17
C SER A 11 -16.87 2.28 -0.68
N ASP A 12 -17.81 1.49 -0.17
CA ASP A 12 -18.22 1.58 1.23
C ASP A 12 -17.53 0.50 2.05
N LEU A 13 -16.98 0.91 3.20
CA LEU A 13 -16.40 -0.03 4.15
C LEU A 13 -17.51 -0.70 4.97
N PRO A 14 -17.62 -2.04 4.99
CA PRO A 14 -18.59 -2.74 5.84
C PRO A 14 -18.27 -2.52 7.33
N PRO A 15 -19.23 -2.68 8.25
CA PRO A 15 -18.96 -2.58 9.68
C PRO A 15 -17.92 -3.62 10.13
N PHE A 16 -17.21 -3.32 11.23
CA PHE A 16 -16.35 -4.32 11.85
C PHE A 16 -17.18 -5.48 12.42
N ASN A 17 -16.60 -6.68 12.43
CA ASN A 17 -17.20 -7.82 13.13
C ASN A 17 -16.98 -7.74 14.67
N GLN A 18 -17.43 -8.76 15.40
CA GLN A 18 -17.29 -8.84 16.86
C GLN A 18 -15.83 -8.83 17.38
N HIS A 19 -14.85 -9.05 16.49
CA HIS A 19 -13.42 -9.01 16.81
C HIS A 19 -12.77 -7.67 16.43
N GLY A 20 -13.55 -6.70 15.96
CA GLY A 20 -13.03 -5.39 15.56
C GLY A 20 -12.26 -5.39 14.25
N VAL A 21 -12.47 -6.38 13.37
CA VAL A 21 -11.81 -6.45 12.06
C VAL A 21 -12.83 -6.36 10.92
N LEU A 22 -12.38 -5.89 9.75
CA LEU A 22 -13.22 -5.91 8.55
C LEU A 22 -13.47 -7.37 8.12
N PRO A 23 -14.65 -7.68 7.54
CA PRO A 23 -14.84 -8.94 6.85
C PRO A 23 -13.85 -9.06 5.68
N PRO A 24 -13.40 -10.29 5.33
CA PRO A 24 -12.47 -10.49 4.22
C PRO A 24 -12.96 -9.89 2.91
N GLY A 25 -12.08 -9.24 2.16
CA GLY A 25 -12.37 -8.64 0.86
C GLY A 25 -11.49 -7.42 0.57
N ASP A 26 -11.50 -6.99 -0.69
CA ASP A 26 -10.87 -5.76 -1.13
C ASP A 26 -11.90 -4.62 -1.15
N TYR A 27 -11.53 -3.48 -0.57
CA TYR A 27 -12.37 -2.30 -0.48
C TYR A 27 -11.61 -1.10 -1.03
N ALA A 28 -12.31 -0.19 -1.71
CA ALA A 28 -11.73 1.05 -2.23
C ALA A 28 -12.52 2.26 -1.76
N PRO A 29 -12.52 2.55 -0.45
CA PRO A 29 -13.15 3.76 0.06
C PRO A 29 -12.53 5.00 -0.55
N ASP A 30 -13.34 6.03 -0.70
CA ASP A 30 -12.82 7.36 -0.94
C ASP A 30 -11.97 7.82 0.26
N ARG A 31 -11.13 8.83 0.00
CA ARG A 31 -10.17 9.33 0.99
C ARG A 31 -10.86 9.83 2.27
N ALA A 32 -11.98 10.55 2.14
CA ALA A 32 -12.65 11.13 3.30
C ALA A 32 -13.26 10.03 4.18
N SER A 33 -13.91 9.03 3.55
CA SER A 33 -14.46 7.87 4.24
C SER A 33 -13.39 7.03 4.94
N PHE A 34 -12.22 6.85 4.32
CA PHE A 34 -11.08 6.18 4.94
C PHE A 34 -10.53 6.97 6.15
N GLU A 35 -10.32 8.28 5.98
CA GLU A 35 -9.81 9.15 7.03
C GLU A 35 -10.74 9.21 8.23
N ASP A 36 -12.04 9.42 8.00
CA ASP A 36 -13.05 9.43 9.06
C ASP A 36 -13.00 8.14 9.87
N ARG A 37 -12.93 7.01 9.19
CA ARG A 37 -13.00 5.70 9.82
C ARG A 37 -11.72 5.26 10.54
N PHE A 38 -10.54 5.59 10.03
CA PHE A 38 -9.28 5.03 10.57
C PHE A 38 -8.31 6.07 11.11
N ALA A 39 -8.29 7.29 10.56
CA ALA A 39 -7.33 8.33 10.97
C ALA A 39 -7.92 9.30 12.01
N ASN A 40 -9.23 9.57 11.91
CA ASN A 40 -9.94 10.51 12.76
C ASN A 40 -10.67 9.81 13.92
N HIS A 41 -10.76 8.48 13.87
CA HIS A 41 -11.48 7.70 14.87
C HIS A 41 -10.89 7.88 16.27
N ASN A 42 -11.75 8.23 17.23
CA ASN A 42 -11.46 8.39 18.66
C ASN A 42 -10.36 9.42 19.03
N SER A 43 -9.94 10.30 18.11
CA SER A 43 -8.99 11.39 18.38
C SER A 43 -7.65 10.95 18.99
N SER A 44 -7.22 9.70 18.83
CA SER A 44 -5.92 9.27 19.32
C SER A 44 -4.80 9.90 18.46
N GLY A 45 -3.84 10.55 19.12
CA GLY A 45 -2.68 11.13 18.45
C GLY A 45 -1.92 10.09 17.62
N GLU A 46 -1.86 8.85 18.12
CA GLU A 46 -1.15 7.74 17.46
C GLU A 46 -1.73 7.37 16.09
N ARG A 47 -3.05 7.29 15.93
CA ARG A 47 -3.66 7.04 14.61
C ARG A 47 -3.34 8.16 13.63
N ARG A 48 -3.34 9.42 14.10
CA ARG A 48 -2.94 10.55 13.27
C ARG A 48 -1.47 10.45 12.87
N ASP A 49 -0.58 10.13 13.80
CA ASP A 49 0.85 10.04 13.56
C ASP A 49 1.18 8.95 12.54
N ILE A 50 0.54 7.77 12.66
CA ILE A 50 0.66 6.69 11.67
C ILE A 50 0.15 7.14 10.29
N TYR A 51 -1.01 7.78 10.24
CA TYR A 51 -1.60 8.28 9.00
C TYR A 51 -0.72 9.34 8.32
N ASP A 52 -0.15 10.26 9.10
CA ASP A 52 0.75 11.30 8.60
C ASP A 52 2.10 10.70 8.17
N GLY A 53 2.59 9.67 8.87
CA GLY A 53 3.74 8.85 8.49
C GLY A 53 3.56 8.20 7.12
N TRP A 54 2.42 7.53 6.91
CA TRP A 54 2.07 6.96 5.61
C TRP A 54 1.99 8.01 4.50
N ASN A 55 1.41 9.19 4.76
CA ASN A 55 1.38 10.26 3.76
C ASN A 55 2.80 10.79 3.42
N ARG A 56 3.71 10.85 4.39
CA ARG A 56 5.13 11.18 4.12
C ARG A 56 5.77 10.10 3.25
N HIS A 57 5.55 8.83 3.55
CA HIS A 57 6.06 7.69 2.78
C HIS A 57 5.59 7.70 1.34
N ARG A 58 4.28 7.90 1.12
CA ARG A 58 3.69 8.02 -0.22
C ARG A 58 4.33 9.16 -1.03
N ARG A 59 4.61 10.30 -0.40
CA ARG A 59 5.31 11.42 -1.06
C ARG A 59 6.76 11.05 -1.40
N ALA A 60 7.48 10.40 -0.49
CA ALA A 60 8.86 9.97 -0.71
C ALA A 60 8.94 8.97 -1.88
N LEU A 61 8.03 7.99 -1.95
CA LEU A 61 7.96 7.04 -3.06
C LEU A 61 7.81 7.74 -4.42
N VAL A 62 6.89 8.70 -4.52
CA VAL A 62 6.66 9.46 -5.76
C VAL A 62 7.88 10.31 -6.13
N GLN A 63 8.51 10.95 -5.14
CA GLN A 63 9.73 11.74 -5.33
C GLN A 63 10.92 10.88 -5.77
N SER A 64 10.99 9.63 -5.31
CA SER A 64 12.00 8.63 -5.69
C SER A 64 11.74 7.99 -7.06
N GLY A 65 10.66 8.35 -7.75
CA GLY A 65 10.37 7.90 -9.12
C GLY A 65 9.21 6.92 -9.27
N LEU A 66 8.52 6.55 -8.19
CA LEU A 66 7.31 5.74 -8.30
C LEU A 66 6.19 6.54 -8.98
N LYS A 67 5.51 5.94 -9.96
CA LYS A 67 4.37 6.58 -10.64
C LYS A 67 3.29 6.94 -9.62
N GLY A 68 2.78 8.17 -9.66
CA GLY A 68 1.72 8.63 -8.75
C GLY A 68 0.40 7.85 -8.85
N THR A 69 0.23 7.06 -9.93
CA THR A 69 -0.89 6.15 -10.16
C THR A 69 -0.68 4.75 -9.59
N ALA A 70 0.50 4.45 -9.02
CA ALA A 70 0.77 3.18 -8.37
C ALA A 70 -0.20 2.97 -7.19
N LYS A 71 -0.78 1.77 -7.11
CA LYS A 71 -1.71 1.43 -6.04
C LYS A 71 -0.95 1.01 -4.78
N GLN A 72 -1.60 1.21 -3.63
CA GLN A 72 -1.14 0.72 -2.35
C GLN A 72 -2.29 -0.07 -1.72
N LEU A 73 -2.03 -1.31 -1.35
CA LEU A 73 -2.93 -2.11 -0.52
C LEU A 73 -2.57 -1.82 0.93
N LEU A 74 -3.59 -1.46 1.72
CA LEU A 74 -3.43 -1.09 3.12
C LEU A 74 -4.07 -2.17 3.99
N ASN A 75 -3.34 -2.61 5.02
CA ASN A 75 -3.82 -3.60 5.97
C ASN A 75 -3.21 -3.36 7.36
N GLY A 76 -3.26 -4.38 8.21
CA GLY A 76 -2.60 -4.38 9.50
C GLY A 76 -3.45 -3.81 10.60
N SER A 77 -2.81 -3.60 11.74
CA SER A 77 -3.49 -3.19 12.96
C SER A 77 -4.24 -1.84 12.81
N PHE A 78 -3.75 -0.94 11.95
CA PHE A 78 -4.39 0.34 11.64
C PHE A 78 -5.81 0.24 11.07
N THR A 79 -6.06 -0.78 10.25
CA THR A 79 -7.36 -1.00 9.57
C THR A 79 -8.38 -1.77 10.42
N THR A 80 -8.13 -1.87 11.72
CA THR A 80 -9.01 -2.52 12.71
C THR A 80 -9.64 -1.48 13.65
N ALA A 81 -10.48 -1.93 14.57
CA ALA A 81 -11.10 -1.11 15.62
C ALA A 81 -10.17 -0.79 16.81
N LYS A 82 -8.90 -1.21 16.80
CA LYS A 82 -7.97 -0.95 17.92
C LYS A 82 -7.77 0.54 18.17
N ASP A 83 -7.91 1.04 19.39
CA ASP A 83 -7.68 2.48 19.65
C ASP A 83 -6.23 2.92 19.42
N MET A 84 -5.29 2.01 19.71
CA MET A 84 -3.84 2.16 19.60
C MET A 84 -3.27 1.09 18.64
N PRO A 85 -3.39 1.28 17.31
CA PRO A 85 -2.71 0.42 16.35
C PRO A 85 -1.19 0.67 16.39
N GLY A 86 -0.39 -0.34 16.08
CA GLY A 86 1.07 -0.20 16.12
C GLY A 86 1.67 0.43 14.86
N ASP A 87 1.07 0.14 13.70
CA ASP A 87 1.58 0.42 12.37
C ASP A 87 0.52 0.19 11.29
N LEU A 88 0.86 0.64 10.07
CA LEU A 88 0.15 0.36 8.83
C LEU A 88 0.95 -0.62 7.97
N ASP A 89 0.35 -1.74 7.58
CA ASP A 89 0.97 -2.66 6.64
C ASP A 89 0.64 -2.22 5.21
N LEU A 90 1.67 -2.13 4.36
CA LEU A 90 1.58 -1.67 2.98
C LEU A 90 2.12 -2.71 2.01
N ALA A 91 1.34 -2.99 0.97
CA ALA A 91 1.84 -3.62 -0.24
C ALA A 91 1.72 -2.64 -1.41
N VAL A 92 2.85 -2.23 -1.98
CA VAL A 92 2.95 -1.13 -2.93
C VAL A 92 3.20 -1.69 -4.33
N GLU A 93 2.32 -1.38 -5.28
CA GLU A 93 2.57 -1.74 -6.67
C GLU A 93 3.80 -1.00 -7.21
N VAL A 94 4.75 -1.75 -7.75
CA VAL A 94 5.95 -1.24 -8.42
C VAL A 94 5.89 -1.68 -9.88
N PRO A 95 5.44 -0.81 -10.80
CA PRO A 95 5.41 -1.13 -12.22
C PRO A 95 6.83 -1.38 -12.74
N ILE A 96 7.01 -2.51 -13.40
CA ILE A 96 8.24 -2.85 -14.09
C ILE A 96 8.03 -2.50 -15.57
N ASP A 97 8.52 -1.33 -15.96
CA ASP A 97 8.57 -0.95 -17.37
C ASP A 97 9.87 -1.53 -17.97
N GLY A 98 9.77 -2.34 -19.03
CA GLY A 98 10.94 -2.77 -19.80
C GLY A 98 11.16 -4.29 -19.89
N ASP A 99 12.35 -4.65 -20.36
CA ASP A 99 12.77 -6.03 -20.60
C ASP A 99 13.23 -6.69 -19.29
N ILE A 100 12.38 -7.56 -18.75
CA ILE A 100 12.65 -8.30 -17.51
C ILE A 100 13.76 -9.35 -17.63
N THR A 101 14.32 -9.55 -18.82
CA THR A 101 15.49 -10.43 -19.02
C THR A 101 16.80 -9.78 -18.58
N GLN A 102 16.78 -8.47 -18.28
CA GLN A 102 17.90 -7.76 -17.66
C GLN A 102 17.90 -7.90 -16.13
N GLN A 103 18.93 -7.35 -15.47
CA GLN A 103 19.07 -7.41 -14.01
C GLN A 103 17.82 -6.87 -13.33
N PHE A 104 17.22 -7.71 -12.48
CA PHE A 104 16.00 -7.39 -11.74
C PHE A 104 16.32 -7.27 -10.25
N PRO A 105 15.82 -6.24 -9.56
CA PRO A 105 15.08 -5.08 -10.06
C PRO A 105 15.97 -4.13 -10.90
N PRO A 106 15.42 -3.38 -11.87
CA PRO A 106 16.17 -2.40 -12.63
C PRO A 106 16.87 -1.36 -11.72
N PRO A 107 18.12 -0.95 -12.01
CA PRO A 107 18.87 -0.02 -11.16
C PRO A 107 18.14 1.31 -10.86
N GLU A 108 17.31 1.78 -11.78
CA GLU A 108 16.47 2.97 -11.63
C GLU A 108 15.41 2.85 -10.52
N LEU A 109 15.05 1.63 -10.12
CA LEU A 109 14.11 1.39 -9.02
C LEU A 109 14.79 1.38 -7.65
N ALA A 110 16.12 1.35 -7.58
CA ALA A 110 16.84 1.27 -6.30
C ALA A 110 16.41 2.33 -5.26
N PRO A 111 16.14 3.61 -5.63
CA PRO A 111 15.62 4.61 -4.68
C PRO A 111 14.20 4.30 -4.17
N VAL A 112 13.35 3.70 -5.01
CA VAL A 112 12.00 3.26 -4.62
C VAL A 112 12.10 2.05 -3.69
N GLU A 113 12.98 1.09 -4.01
CA GLU A 113 13.15 -0.12 -3.20
C GLU A 113 13.75 0.14 -1.83
N ALA A 114 14.60 1.17 -1.70
CA ALA A 114 15.06 1.63 -0.39
C ALA A 114 13.91 2.02 0.54
N LEU A 115 12.76 2.42 -0.01
CA LEU A 115 11.55 2.77 0.72
C LEU A 115 10.56 1.60 0.88
N LEU A 116 10.90 0.39 0.43
CA LEU A 116 10.02 -0.79 0.42
C LEU A 116 10.68 -2.00 1.11
N ARG A 117 11.45 -1.74 2.18
CA ARG A 117 12.19 -2.78 2.94
C ARG A 117 11.43 -3.28 4.17
N GLY A 118 10.11 -3.29 4.12
CA GLY A 118 9.27 -3.80 5.21
C GLY A 118 9.35 -2.91 6.46
N ASP A 119 9.69 -3.54 7.58
CA ASP A 119 9.71 -2.97 8.93
C ASP A 119 10.81 -1.91 9.15
N GLU A 120 11.82 -1.87 8.27
CA GLU A 120 12.81 -0.79 8.27
C GLU A 120 12.15 0.60 8.14
N MET A 121 10.98 0.68 7.52
CA MET A 121 10.25 1.95 7.32
C MET A 121 9.49 2.42 8.57
N LYS A 122 9.31 1.55 9.57
CA LYS A 122 8.44 1.80 10.71
C LYS A 122 8.87 2.98 11.57
N THR A 123 10.18 3.18 11.76
CA THR A 123 10.70 4.26 12.61
C THR A 123 10.43 5.65 12.03
N GLU A 124 10.51 5.79 10.70
CA GLU A 124 10.38 7.09 10.03
C GLU A 124 8.95 7.35 9.54
N TYR A 125 8.28 6.29 9.09
CA TYR A 125 7.01 6.34 8.36
C TYR A 125 5.85 5.62 9.03
N HIS A 126 6.09 4.91 10.15
CA HIS A 126 5.06 4.17 10.89
C HIS A 126 4.33 3.10 10.07
N CYS A 127 5.03 2.51 9.11
CA CYS A 127 4.49 1.46 8.26
C CYS A 127 5.52 0.36 7.99
N ASP A 128 5.01 -0.83 7.67
CA ASP A 128 5.78 -1.92 7.10
C ASP A 128 5.45 -1.98 5.60
N ALA A 129 6.41 -1.66 4.73
CA ALA A 129 6.13 -1.47 3.31
C ALA A 129 6.86 -2.46 2.41
N TYR A 130 6.11 -3.23 1.61
CA TYR A 130 6.63 -4.27 0.72
C TYR A 130 6.27 -4.01 -0.75
N PRO A 131 7.13 -4.36 -1.71
CA PRO A 131 6.81 -4.22 -3.13
C PRO A 131 5.92 -5.36 -3.63
N ILE A 132 4.98 -5.02 -4.50
CA ILE A 132 4.32 -5.93 -5.43
C ILE A 132 4.75 -5.52 -6.84
N TYR A 133 5.63 -6.29 -7.46
CA TYR A 133 6.10 -5.98 -8.81
C TYR A 133 5.01 -6.28 -9.85
N ASN A 134 4.59 -5.25 -10.57
CA ASN A 134 3.59 -5.36 -11.63
C ASN A 134 4.30 -5.49 -12.98
N LEU A 135 4.20 -6.67 -13.60
CA LEU A 135 4.84 -7.00 -14.87
C LEU A 135 4.04 -6.46 -16.06
N PRO A 136 4.68 -6.12 -17.19
CA PRO A 136 3.98 -5.63 -18.36
C PRO A 136 3.11 -6.74 -18.97
N LEU A 137 1.87 -6.40 -19.34
CA LEU A 137 0.88 -7.32 -19.92
C LEU A 137 1.33 -7.94 -21.27
N THR A 138 2.19 -7.26 -22.00
CA THR A 138 2.79 -7.73 -23.25
C THR A 138 4.27 -8.02 -23.04
N MET A 139 4.58 -9.28 -22.74
CA MET A 139 5.93 -9.80 -22.98
C MET A 139 6.10 -10.01 -24.48
N THR A 140 6.83 -9.11 -25.15
CA THR A 140 7.35 -9.43 -26.47
C THR A 140 8.50 -10.41 -26.25
N ILE A 141 8.19 -11.71 -26.26
CA ILE A 141 9.23 -12.75 -26.29
C ILE A 141 9.90 -12.60 -27.66
N MET A 142 11.07 -11.95 -27.69
CA MET A 142 11.95 -12.06 -28.84
C MET A 142 12.38 -13.52 -28.93
N LYS A 143 11.83 -14.24 -29.92
CA LYS A 143 12.34 -15.55 -30.31
C LYS A 143 13.77 -15.37 -30.79
N LEU A 144 14.72 -15.98 -30.07
CA LEU A 144 16.08 -16.20 -30.55
C LEU A 144 16.07 -17.11 -31.79
#